data_AF-A0A956U2J0-F1
#
_entry.id   AF-A0A956U2J0-F1
#
_cell.length_a   1.000
_cell.length_b   1.000
_cell.length_c   1.000
_cell.angle_alpha   90.00
_cell.angle_beta   90.00
_cell.angle_gamma   90.00
#
_symmetry.space_group_name_H-M   'P 1'
#
loop_
_entity.id
_entity.type
_entity.pdbx_description
1 polymer ?
#
loop_
_entity_poly.entity_id
_entity_poly.type
_entity_poly.pdbx_seq_one_letter_code
_entity_poly.pdbx_strand_id
1 'polypeptide(L)'
;MTTKSTKFIPALDEVEKAREKFLKALDITLLNPPDVEVGTSPHEVIFTENKLRLLHYYPQTEEACSTPLILVFALVNRPYILDLMPGRSVVEVLLKKGIPVYLIDWGSPGDEDKNLDLNHYINRYIHKVVQRVKKHSGSDKVNILGYCMGGTMSAMYTALHPEEVENLILMTAGIDFKVEGTLNMWGDKPNFNVDKFIDAYGNAPADFLQSGFLIMKPVQNLVSKYVNFYENVDNEAFLESFLAMEKWLNDNIPVAGEVYREFIKYLYQENQLVEDKLKINGKPVHLKDIKCPVL
;
A
#
# COMPACT_ATOMS: atom_id res chain seq x y z
N MET A 1 56.35 12.80 -32.30
CA MET A 1 56.83 12.08 -31.10
C MET A 1 56.82 13.11 -29.97
N THR A 2 56.12 12.97 -28.86
CA THR A 2 55.69 11.79 -28.11
C THR A 2 54.56 12.21 -27.18
N THR A 3 53.48 11.46 -27.20
CA THR A 3 52.38 11.45 -26.24
C THR A 3 52.89 11.17 -24.83
N LYS A 4 52.64 12.05 -23.85
CA LYS A 4 52.74 11.70 -22.42
C LYS A 4 51.40 11.11 -21.98
N SER A 5 51.33 9.79 -22.07
CA SER A 5 50.40 8.95 -21.32
C SER A 5 51.04 8.60 -19.97
N THR A 6 50.39 8.97 -18.87
CA THR A 6 50.61 8.40 -17.54
C THR A 6 49.32 8.65 -16.75
N LYS A 7 48.33 7.77 -16.91
CA LYS A 7 47.98 6.67 -15.99
C LYS A 7 47.55 7.17 -14.60
N PHE A 8 46.25 7.43 -14.46
CA PHE A 8 45.54 7.36 -13.18
C PHE A 8 45.69 5.92 -12.65
N ILE A 9 46.52 5.71 -11.64
CA ILE A 9 46.48 4.48 -10.83
C ILE A 9 45.80 4.90 -9.53
N PRO A 10 44.54 4.51 -9.28
CA PRO A 10 43.91 4.77 -7.99
C PRO A 10 44.76 4.15 -6.87
N ALA A 11 44.81 4.82 -5.72
CA ALA A 11 45.59 4.32 -4.58
C ALA A 11 45.14 2.90 -4.22
N LEU A 12 46.08 2.01 -3.89
CA LEU A 12 45.78 0.59 -3.58
C LEU A 12 44.68 0.45 -2.52
N ASP A 13 44.66 1.34 -1.53
CA ASP A 13 43.64 1.41 -0.47
C ASP A 13 42.23 1.70 -1.01
N GLU A 14 42.10 2.52 -2.05
CA GLU A 14 40.81 2.80 -2.67
C GLU A 14 40.29 1.60 -3.46
N VAL A 15 41.19 0.88 -4.13
CA VAL A 15 40.86 -0.35 -4.86
C VAL A 15 40.44 -1.45 -3.90
N GLU A 16 41.11 -1.58 -2.76
CA GLU A 16 40.78 -2.59 -1.75
C GLU A 16 39.44 -2.31 -1.07
N LYS A 17 39.17 -1.05 -0.67
CA LYS A 17 37.85 -0.64 -0.15
C LYS A 17 36.74 -0.88 -1.16
N ALA A 18 36.96 -0.54 -2.43
CA ALA A 18 35.97 -0.80 -3.49
C ALA A 18 35.70 -2.31 -3.67
N ARG A 19 36.74 -3.15 -3.57
CA ARG A 19 36.60 -4.62 -3.62
C ARG A 19 35.80 -5.14 -2.42
N GLU A 20 36.12 -4.72 -1.20
CA GLU A 20 35.40 -5.12 0.01
C GLU A 20 33.92 -4.72 -0.06
N LYS A 21 33.65 -3.47 -0.46
CA LYS A 21 32.30 -2.96 -0.64
C LYS A 21 31.50 -3.77 -1.68
N PHE A 22 32.14 -4.11 -2.80
CA PHE A 22 31.54 -4.96 -3.82
C PHE A 22 31.23 -6.38 -3.32
N LEU A 23 32.17 -7.01 -2.60
CA LEU A 23 31.95 -8.34 -2.01
C LEU A 23 30.82 -8.32 -0.99
N LYS A 24 30.76 -7.29 -0.13
CA LYS A 24 29.67 -7.11 0.84
C LYS A 24 28.32 -6.93 0.15
N ALA A 25 28.25 -6.10 -0.90
CA ALA A 25 27.03 -5.92 -1.68
C ALA A 25 26.58 -7.23 -2.35
N LEU A 26 27.52 -8.01 -2.90
CA LEU A 26 27.24 -9.32 -3.51
C LEU A 26 26.74 -10.33 -2.47
N ASP A 27 27.35 -10.35 -1.29
CA ASP A 27 26.96 -11.23 -0.20
C ASP A 27 25.52 -10.96 0.24
N ILE A 28 25.21 -9.71 0.56
CA ILE A 28 23.88 -9.26 1.01
C ILE A 28 22.78 -9.44 -0.06
N THR A 29 23.12 -9.36 -1.35
CA THR A 29 22.10 -9.41 -2.42
C THR A 29 21.89 -10.79 -3.02
N LEU A 30 22.94 -11.61 -3.11
CA LEU A 30 22.92 -12.86 -3.88
C LEU A 30 23.31 -14.10 -3.08
N LEU A 31 24.23 -13.98 -2.11
CA LEU A 31 24.76 -15.17 -1.43
C LEU A 31 24.02 -15.45 -0.12
N ASN A 32 23.93 -14.44 0.75
CA ASN A 32 23.38 -14.52 2.10
C ASN A 32 22.51 -13.28 2.39
N PRO A 33 21.36 -13.13 1.72
CA PRO A 33 20.46 -12.03 2.01
C PRO A 33 19.96 -12.13 3.45
N PRO A 34 20.23 -11.11 4.30
CA PRO A 34 19.77 -11.12 5.67
C PRO A 34 18.24 -11.07 5.71
N ASP A 35 17.63 -11.89 6.57
CA ASP A 35 16.20 -11.80 6.83
C ASP A 35 15.94 -10.63 7.77
N VAL A 36 15.16 -9.65 7.29
CA VAL A 36 14.77 -8.49 8.09
C VAL A 36 13.36 -8.70 8.62
N GLU A 37 13.21 -8.61 9.93
CA GLU A 37 11.89 -8.65 10.58
C GLU A 37 11.11 -7.37 10.23
N VAL A 38 9.86 -7.56 9.80
CA VAL A 38 8.94 -6.49 9.42
C VAL A 38 7.56 -6.73 10.04
N GLY A 39 6.76 -5.68 10.24
CA GLY A 39 5.42 -5.85 10.82
C GLY A 39 5.44 -6.34 12.27
N THR A 40 6.43 -5.92 13.05
CA THR A 40 6.75 -6.49 14.36
C THR A 40 5.99 -5.84 15.52
N SER A 41 5.17 -4.81 15.27
CA SER A 41 4.40 -4.20 16.37
C SER A 41 3.45 -5.24 16.98
N PRO A 42 3.45 -5.44 18.31
CA PRO A 42 2.59 -6.40 18.96
C PRO A 42 1.11 -6.12 18.66
N HIS A 43 0.39 -7.15 18.23
CA HIS A 43 -1.02 -7.04 17.86
C HIS A 43 -1.77 -8.35 18.12
N GLU A 44 -3.09 -8.22 18.16
CA GLU A 44 -4.01 -9.35 18.22
C GLU A 44 -4.87 -9.42 16.96
N VAL A 45 -5.19 -10.62 16.49
CA VAL A 45 -6.17 -10.81 15.42
C VAL A 45 -7.55 -10.95 16.06
N ILE A 46 -8.37 -9.89 15.99
CA ILE A 46 -9.67 -9.86 16.67
C ILE A 46 -10.84 -10.29 15.78
N PHE A 47 -10.61 -10.38 14.47
CA PHE A 47 -11.62 -10.81 13.50
C PHE A 47 -10.96 -11.36 12.23
N THR A 48 -11.59 -12.38 11.65
CA THR A 48 -11.24 -12.92 10.33
C THR A 48 -12.48 -13.20 9.51
N GLU A 49 -12.43 -12.94 8.21
CA GLU A 49 -13.42 -13.39 7.23
C GLU A 49 -12.70 -13.72 5.91
N ASN A 50 -12.80 -14.97 5.45
CA ASN A 50 -11.98 -15.47 4.35
C ASN A 50 -10.48 -15.24 4.64
N LYS A 51 -9.76 -14.52 3.77
CA LYS A 51 -8.35 -14.14 3.96
C LYS A 51 -8.18 -12.83 4.72
N LEU A 52 -9.25 -12.07 4.94
CA LEU A 52 -9.21 -10.82 5.71
C LEU A 52 -8.91 -11.13 7.17
N ARG A 53 -7.95 -10.41 7.74
CA ARG A 53 -7.64 -10.35 9.17
C ARG A 53 -7.74 -8.90 9.65
N LEU A 54 -8.36 -8.69 10.80
CA LEU A 54 -8.39 -7.41 11.49
C LEU A 54 -7.40 -7.45 12.65
N LEU A 55 -6.30 -6.73 12.50
CA LEU A 55 -5.25 -6.63 13.51
C LEU A 55 -5.56 -5.46 14.44
N HIS A 56 -5.53 -5.68 15.74
CA HIS A 56 -5.68 -4.65 16.75
C HIS A 56 -4.37 -4.42 17.49
N TYR A 57 -3.95 -3.16 17.56
CA TYR A 57 -2.75 -2.72 18.24
C TYR A 57 -3.13 -1.86 19.45
N TYR A 58 -2.62 -2.25 20.62
CA TYR A 58 -2.91 -1.55 21.87
C TYR A 58 -2.08 -0.26 22.00
N PRO A 59 -2.71 0.87 22.40
CA PRO A 59 -1.98 2.11 22.64
C PRO A 59 -0.92 1.94 23.73
N GLN A 60 0.19 2.68 23.62
CA GLN A 60 1.33 2.61 24.55
C GLN A 60 1.24 3.70 25.64
N THR A 61 0.05 4.23 25.90
CA THR A 61 -0.22 5.32 26.83
C THR A 61 -1.40 4.98 27.73
N GLU A 62 -1.43 5.57 28.93
CA GLU A 62 -2.57 5.41 29.86
C GLU A 62 -3.83 6.16 29.38
N GLU A 63 -3.65 7.33 28.78
CA GLU A 63 -4.71 8.09 28.14
C GLU A 63 -4.76 7.77 26.65
N ALA A 64 -5.83 7.10 26.21
CA ALA A 64 -6.06 6.77 24.81
C ALA A 64 -7.21 7.59 24.22
N CYS A 65 -7.14 7.88 22.92
CA CYS A 65 -8.26 8.46 22.18
C CYS A 65 -9.49 7.54 22.26
N SER A 66 -10.65 8.12 22.53
CA SER A 66 -11.92 7.38 22.67
C SER A 66 -12.44 6.81 21.35
N THR A 67 -12.16 7.47 20.24
CA THR A 67 -12.56 7.02 18.90
C THR A 67 -11.41 6.25 18.24
N PRO A 68 -11.58 4.94 17.95
CA PRO A 68 -10.52 4.13 17.36
C PRO A 68 -10.24 4.53 15.90
N LEU A 69 -9.04 4.22 15.43
CA LEU A 69 -8.62 4.44 14.03
C LEU A 69 -8.54 3.12 13.27
N ILE A 70 -9.23 3.04 12.15
CA ILE A 70 -9.15 1.93 11.19
C ILE A 70 -8.25 2.34 10.03
N LEU A 71 -7.21 1.55 9.78
CA LEU A 71 -6.34 1.66 8.63
C LEU A 71 -6.84 0.74 7.52
N VAL A 72 -7.33 1.34 6.44
CA VAL A 72 -7.83 0.66 5.23
C VAL A 72 -6.74 0.75 4.17
N PHE A 73 -5.93 -0.31 4.05
CA PHE A 73 -4.85 -0.34 3.08
C PHE A 73 -5.37 -0.64 1.66
N ALA A 74 -4.53 -0.38 0.65
CA ALA A 74 -4.82 -0.77 -0.72
C ALA A 74 -4.97 -2.29 -0.87
N LEU A 75 -5.67 -2.72 -1.92
CA LEU A 75 -5.71 -4.14 -2.30
C LEU A 75 -4.42 -4.62 -3.00
N VAL A 76 -3.53 -3.67 -3.29
CA VAL A 76 -2.22 -3.92 -3.89
C VAL A 76 -1.17 -3.86 -2.80
N ASN A 77 -0.28 -4.86 -2.78
CA ASN A 77 0.78 -5.05 -1.78
C ASN A 77 0.27 -5.29 -0.36
N ARG A 78 1.19 -5.59 0.55
CA ARG A 78 0.85 -5.91 1.95
C ARG A 78 0.73 -4.64 2.81
N PRO A 79 -0.18 -4.64 3.80
CA PRO A 79 -0.41 -3.48 4.67
C PRO A 79 0.73 -3.18 5.65
N TYR A 80 1.68 -4.11 5.84
CA TYR A 80 2.77 -3.93 6.80
C TYR A 80 3.75 -2.81 6.44
N ILE A 81 3.64 -2.16 5.27
CA ILE A 81 4.36 -0.90 5.01
C ILE A 81 4.00 0.20 6.02
N LEU A 82 2.78 0.16 6.57
CA LEU A 82 2.36 1.06 7.64
C LEU A 82 2.95 0.66 9.01
N ASP A 83 3.54 -0.53 9.11
CA ASP A 83 4.23 -1.07 10.28
C ASP A 83 5.57 -1.70 9.90
N LEU A 84 6.38 -0.98 9.10
CA LEU A 84 7.50 -1.60 8.38
C LEU A 84 8.55 -2.20 9.30
N MET A 85 9.13 -1.40 10.19
CA MET A 85 10.12 -1.83 11.19
C MET A 85 10.13 -0.84 12.37
N PRO A 86 10.71 -1.20 13.53
CA PRO A 86 10.84 -0.28 14.65
C PRO A 86 11.52 1.03 14.26
N GLY A 87 10.96 2.16 14.70
CA GLY A 87 11.41 3.51 14.33
C GLY A 87 11.02 3.95 12.92
N ARG A 88 10.40 3.08 12.12
CA ARG A 88 9.84 3.38 10.77
C ARG A 88 8.42 2.82 10.61
N SER A 89 7.65 2.83 11.68
CA SER A 89 6.26 2.35 11.70
C SER A 89 5.30 3.51 11.96
N VAL A 90 4.33 3.69 11.05
CA VAL A 90 3.23 4.64 11.25
C VAL A 90 2.35 4.18 12.40
N VAL A 91 2.10 2.87 12.49
CA VAL A 91 1.37 2.24 13.60
C VAL A 91 2.05 2.57 14.92
N GLU A 92 3.34 2.32 15.07
CA GLU A 92 4.10 2.61 16.29
C GLU A 92 3.96 4.08 16.72
N VAL A 93 4.07 5.02 15.77
CA VAL A 93 3.92 6.45 16.05
C VAL A 93 2.51 6.77 16.57
N LEU A 94 1.47 6.19 15.97
CA LEU A 94 0.08 6.38 16.40
C LEU A 94 -0.17 5.80 17.80
N LEU A 95 0.36 4.61 18.09
CA LEU A 95 0.24 3.98 19.41
C LEU A 95 0.92 4.80 20.51
N LYS A 96 2.09 5.37 20.22
CA LYS A 96 2.81 6.30 21.13
C LYS A 96 2.05 7.61 21.36
N LYS A 97 1.14 7.98 20.46
CA LYS A 97 0.23 9.12 20.60
C LYS A 97 -1.10 8.74 21.27
N GLY A 98 -1.24 7.50 21.73
CA GLY A 98 -2.44 7.02 22.41
C GLY A 98 -3.62 6.74 21.49
N ILE A 99 -3.40 6.52 20.20
CA ILE A 99 -4.48 6.20 19.25
C ILE A 99 -4.62 4.67 19.19
N PRO A 100 -5.79 4.08 19.51
CA PRO A 100 -6.05 2.67 19.26
C PRO A 100 -6.13 2.41 17.76
N VAL A 101 -5.32 1.48 17.24
CA VAL A 101 -5.19 1.23 15.81
C VAL A 101 -5.74 -0.15 15.44
N TYR A 102 -6.54 -0.19 14.39
CA TYR A 102 -7.06 -1.40 13.77
C TYR A 102 -6.61 -1.43 12.31
N LEU A 103 -5.80 -2.41 11.92
CA LEU A 103 -5.31 -2.56 10.55
C LEU A 103 -6.07 -3.66 9.83
N ILE A 104 -6.64 -3.34 8.67
CA ILE A 104 -7.19 -4.35 7.78
C ILE A 104 -6.05 -4.97 6.97
N ASP A 105 -5.84 -6.26 7.18
CA ASP A 105 -5.05 -7.10 6.28
C ASP A 105 -5.99 -7.91 5.40
N TRP A 106 -6.03 -7.59 4.11
CA TRP A 106 -6.90 -8.24 3.13
C TRP A 106 -6.49 -9.69 2.84
N GLY A 107 -5.25 -10.07 3.17
CA GLY A 107 -4.63 -11.30 2.71
C GLY A 107 -4.35 -11.28 1.21
N SER A 108 -4.21 -12.47 0.61
CA SER A 108 -3.98 -12.63 -0.82
C SER A 108 -5.20 -13.31 -1.47
N PRO A 109 -5.83 -12.70 -2.49
CA PRO A 109 -6.97 -13.32 -3.16
C PRO A 109 -6.53 -14.55 -3.98
N GLY A 110 -7.35 -15.59 -3.93
CA GLY A 110 -7.23 -16.79 -4.77
C GLY A 110 -8.16 -16.75 -5.98
N ASP A 111 -8.17 -17.81 -6.78
CA ASP A 111 -9.05 -17.94 -7.94
C ASP A 111 -10.54 -17.91 -7.56
N GLU A 112 -10.87 -18.36 -6.35
CA GLU A 112 -12.22 -18.32 -5.78
C GLU A 112 -12.72 -16.90 -5.50
N ASP A 113 -11.81 -15.94 -5.37
CA ASP A 113 -12.10 -14.55 -5.02
C ASP A 113 -12.26 -13.65 -6.25
N LYS A 114 -12.07 -14.19 -7.47
CA LYS A 114 -12.04 -13.38 -8.71
C LYS A 114 -13.28 -12.54 -8.96
N ASN A 115 -14.43 -12.98 -8.42
CA ASN A 115 -15.72 -12.31 -8.57
C ASN A 115 -16.01 -11.29 -7.45
N LEU A 116 -15.06 -11.03 -6.53
CA LEU A 116 -15.23 -9.98 -5.53
C LEU A 116 -15.16 -8.61 -6.21
N ASP A 117 -16.26 -7.87 -6.12
CA ASP A 117 -16.46 -6.54 -6.70
C ASP A 117 -16.30 -5.42 -5.63
N LEU A 118 -16.45 -4.14 -6.02
CA LEU A 118 -16.39 -3.01 -5.10
C LEU A 118 -17.43 -3.09 -3.98
N ASN A 119 -18.62 -3.62 -4.26
CA ASN A 119 -19.67 -3.77 -3.26
C ASN A 119 -19.27 -4.78 -2.17
N HIS A 120 -18.59 -5.87 -2.53
CA HIS A 120 -18.07 -6.82 -1.55
C HIS A 120 -17.03 -6.17 -0.63
N TYR A 121 -16.09 -5.40 -1.18
CA TYR A 121 -15.09 -4.72 -0.34
C TYR A 121 -15.71 -3.64 0.54
N ILE A 122 -16.59 -2.80 -0.01
CA ILE A 122 -17.12 -1.62 0.70
C ILE A 122 -18.27 -1.98 1.65
N ASN A 123 -19.36 -2.56 1.13
CA ASN A 123 -20.58 -2.76 1.91
C ASN A 123 -20.59 -4.07 2.71
N ARG A 124 -19.70 -5.01 2.40
CA ARG A 124 -19.53 -6.23 3.19
C ARG A 124 -18.29 -6.17 4.07
N TYR A 125 -17.08 -6.07 3.51
CA TYR A 125 -15.87 -6.20 4.33
C TYR A 125 -15.58 -4.96 5.18
N ILE A 126 -15.46 -3.77 4.59
CA ILE A 126 -15.21 -2.53 5.36
C ILE A 126 -16.34 -2.31 6.37
N HIS A 127 -17.59 -2.41 5.93
CA HIS A 127 -18.74 -2.24 6.83
C HIS A 127 -18.69 -3.21 8.02
N LYS A 128 -18.43 -4.50 7.80
CA LYS A 128 -18.30 -5.47 8.90
C LYS A 128 -17.14 -5.14 9.83
N VAL A 129 -15.99 -4.73 9.28
CA VAL A 129 -14.84 -4.30 10.09
C VAL A 129 -15.25 -3.12 10.99
N VAL A 130 -15.92 -2.10 10.45
CA VAL A 130 -16.43 -0.97 11.24
C VAL A 130 -17.33 -1.43 12.37
N GLN A 131 -18.29 -2.33 12.10
CA GLN A 131 -19.16 -2.88 13.15
C GLN A 131 -18.38 -3.68 14.20
N ARG A 132 -17.35 -4.44 13.81
CA ARG A 132 -16.48 -5.16 14.76
C ARG A 132 -15.65 -4.22 15.62
N VAL A 133 -15.10 -3.17 15.04
CA VAL A 133 -14.32 -2.17 15.75
C VAL A 133 -15.19 -1.42 16.74
N LYS A 134 -16.38 -0.94 16.35
CA LYS A 134 -17.34 -0.30 17.25
C LYS A 134 -17.71 -1.20 18.43
N LYS A 135 -18.02 -2.47 18.16
CA LYS A 135 -18.33 -3.45 19.21
C LYS A 135 -17.14 -3.70 20.14
N HIS A 136 -15.93 -3.77 19.61
CA HIS A 136 -14.72 -4.05 20.38
C HIS A 136 -14.28 -2.84 21.23
N SER A 137 -14.33 -1.64 20.68
CA SER A 137 -13.91 -0.40 21.35
C SER A 137 -14.99 0.21 22.25
N GLY A 138 -16.26 -0.13 22.02
CA GLY A 138 -17.40 0.52 22.65
C GLY A 138 -17.71 1.91 22.08
N SER A 139 -17.06 2.31 20.98
CA SER A 139 -17.30 3.60 20.33
C SER A 139 -18.49 3.55 19.37
N ASP A 140 -19.25 4.65 19.31
CA ASP A 140 -20.39 4.79 18.40
C ASP A 140 -19.97 5.02 16.94
N LYS A 141 -18.73 5.47 16.72
CA LYS A 141 -18.16 5.78 15.41
C LYS A 141 -16.69 5.41 15.35
N VAL A 142 -16.11 5.51 14.16
CA VAL A 142 -14.67 5.23 13.94
C VAL A 142 -14.01 6.33 13.14
N ASN A 143 -12.71 6.51 13.35
CA ASN A 143 -11.87 7.24 12.42
C ASN A 143 -11.40 6.27 11.34
N ILE A 144 -11.29 6.72 10.09
CA ILE A 144 -10.77 5.90 8.99
C ILE A 144 -9.60 6.63 8.35
N LEU A 145 -8.46 5.97 8.25
CA LEU A 145 -7.36 6.35 7.36
C LEU A 145 -7.29 5.34 6.23
N GLY A 146 -7.59 5.79 5.02
CA GLY A 146 -7.45 4.97 3.83
C GLY A 146 -6.18 5.33 3.05
N TYR A 147 -5.46 4.30 2.60
CA TYR A 147 -4.20 4.45 1.86
C TYR A 147 -4.36 4.02 0.40
N CYS A 148 -3.99 4.89 -0.55
CA CYS A 148 -4.05 4.62 -1.99
C CYS A 148 -5.45 4.12 -2.41
N MET A 149 -5.57 2.93 -3.02
CA MET A 149 -6.86 2.32 -3.38
C MET A 149 -7.79 2.16 -2.18
N GLY A 150 -7.23 1.89 -0.99
CA GLY A 150 -7.96 1.84 0.27
C GLY A 150 -8.58 3.19 0.64
N GLY A 151 -7.91 4.30 0.34
CA GLY A 151 -8.45 5.65 0.50
C GLY A 151 -9.64 5.93 -0.40
N THR A 152 -9.54 5.54 -1.67
CA THR A 152 -10.65 5.65 -2.62
C THR A 152 -11.88 4.85 -2.14
N MET A 153 -11.67 3.61 -1.69
CA MET A 153 -12.74 2.78 -1.11
C MET A 153 -13.29 3.35 0.20
N SER A 154 -12.45 3.93 1.06
CA SER A 154 -12.87 4.60 2.29
C SER A 154 -13.73 5.83 2.01
N ALA A 155 -13.41 6.64 0.98
CA ALA A 155 -14.26 7.76 0.58
C ALA A 155 -15.64 7.28 0.11
N MET A 156 -15.68 6.21 -0.71
CA MET A 156 -16.95 5.59 -1.13
C MET A 156 -17.74 5.04 0.05
N TYR A 157 -17.07 4.37 0.99
CA TYR A 157 -17.68 3.84 2.22
C TYR A 157 -18.30 4.96 3.05
N THR A 158 -17.52 6.02 3.33
CA THR A 158 -17.97 7.15 4.15
C THR A 158 -19.13 7.91 3.49
N ALA A 159 -19.16 8.01 2.16
CA ALA A 159 -20.31 8.59 1.45
C ALA A 159 -21.59 7.74 1.59
N LEU A 160 -21.45 6.41 1.64
CA LEU A 160 -22.57 5.48 1.77
C LEU A 160 -23.06 5.27 3.21
N HIS A 161 -22.17 5.45 4.20
CA HIS A 161 -22.42 5.23 5.63
C HIS A 161 -21.88 6.41 6.48
N PRO A 162 -22.32 7.66 6.23
CA PRO A 162 -21.75 8.85 6.87
C PRO A 162 -21.95 8.89 8.39
N GLU A 163 -22.94 8.16 8.91
CA GLU A 163 -23.23 8.03 10.35
C GLU A 163 -22.20 7.19 11.10
N GLU A 164 -21.42 6.35 10.40
CA GLU A 164 -20.47 5.41 10.99
C GLU A 164 -19.08 6.02 11.21
N VAL A 165 -18.77 7.12 10.53
CA VAL A 165 -17.41 7.68 10.44
C VAL A 165 -17.34 9.04 11.13
N GLU A 166 -16.38 9.19 12.05
CA GLU A 166 -16.16 10.45 12.78
C GLU A 166 -15.14 11.35 12.08
N ASN A 167 -14.06 10.78 11.53
CA ASN A 167 -13.10 11.51 10.70
C ASN A 167 -12.58 10.60 9.57
N LEU A 168 -12.37 11.19 8.39
CA LEU A 168 -11.78 10.52 7.23
C LEU A 168 -10.41 11.11 6.92
N ILE A 169 -9.41 10.26 6.74
CA ILE A 169 -8.04 10.63 6.38
C ILE A 169 -7.69 9.89 5.08
N LEU A 170 -7.27 10.62 4.05
CA LEU A 170 -6.98 10.07 2.73
C LEU A 170 -5.49 10.25 2.41
N MET A 171 -4.72 9.18 2.61
CA MET A 171 -3.28 9.18 2.32
C MET A 171 -3.04 8.62 0.92
N THR A 172 -2.43 9.44 0.05
CA THR A 172 -2.07 9.08 -1.34
C THR A 172 -3.22 8.46 -2.16
N ALA A 173 -4.46 8.84 -1.85
CA ALA A 173 -5.67 8.28 -2.46
C ALA A 173 -6.06 8.99 -3.75
N GLY A 174 -6.43 8.23 -4.79
CA GLY A 174 -7.01 8.78 -6.00
C GLY A 174 -8.50 9.05 -5.82
N ILE A 175 -8.96 10.27 -6.11
CA ILE A 175 -10.38 10.64 -6.09
C ILE A 175 -10.83 11.10 -7.47
N ASP A 176 -10.11 12.06 -8.05
CA ASP A 176 -10.26 12.47 -9.44
C ASP A 176 -9.18 11.80 -10.32
N PHE A 177 -9.61 11.04 -11.32
CA PHE A 177 -8.75 10.29 -12.23
C PHE A 177 -8.63 10.96 -13.62
N LYS A 178 -9.24 12.13 -13.84
CA LYS A 178 -9.00 12.96 -15.04
C LYS A 178 -7.77 13.85 -14.85
N VAL A 179 -6.64 13.23 -14.53
CA VAL A 179 -5.35 13.90 -14.34
C VAL A 179 -4.31 13.35 -15.29
N GLU A 180 -3.35 14.20 -15.65
CA GLU A 180 -2.19 13.76 -16.43
C GLU A 180 -1.28 12.92 -15.55
N GLY A 181 -1.04 11.68 -15.97
CA GLY A 181 -0.19 10.75 -15.24
C GLY A 181 0.04 9.46 -16.02
N THR A 182 1.19 8.82 -15.81
CA THR A 182 1.55 7.58 -16.51
C THR A 182 0.53 6.47 -16.27
N LEU A 183 0.07 6.30 -15.03
CA LEU A 183 -0.97 5.32 -14.70
C LEU A 183 -2.31 5.65 -15.36
N ASN A 184 -2.68 6.93 -15.43
CA ASN A 184 -3.92 7.37 -16.08
C ASN A 184 -3.87 7.08 -17.58
N MET A 185 -2.74 7.39 -18.23
CA MET A 185 -2.52 7.06 -19.64
C MET A 185 -2.58 5.55 -19.88
N TRP A 186 -1.93 4.73 -19.04
CA TRP A 186 -1.96 3.27 -19.19
C TRP A 186 -3.32 2.66 -18.88
N GLY A 187 -4.05 3.20 -17.92
CA GLY A 187 -5.38 2.73 -17.53
C GLY A 187 -6.50 3.20 -18.48
N ASP A 188 -6.25 4.19 -19.33
CA ASP A 188 -7.24 4.75 -20.23
C ASP A 188 -7.75 3.71 -21.25
N LYS A 189 -9.02 3.87 -21.64
CA LYS A 189 -9.78 2.94 -22.48
C LYS A 189 -9.13 2.61 -23.83
N PRO A 190 -8.46 3.54 -24.53
CA PRO A 190 -7.76 3.22 -25.79
C PRO A 190 -6.52 2.33 -25.57
N ASN A 191 -5.88 2.41 -24.41
CA ASN A 191 -4.59 1.77 -24.14
C ASN A 191 -4.74 0.44 -23.39
N PHE A 192 -5.84 0.27 -22.62
CA PHE A 192 -6.02 -0.92 -21.81
C PHE A 192 -7.46 -1.43 -21.80
N ASN A 193 -7.64 -2.61 -22.41
CA ASN A 193 -8.88 -3.37 -22.33
C ASN A 193 -8.87 -4.26 -21.09
N VAL A 194 -9.31 -3.70 -19.97
CA VAL A 194 -9.36 -4.42 -18.69
C VAL A 194 -10.28 -5.64 -18.73
N ASP A 195 -11.31 -5.64 -19.60
CA ASP A 195 -12.20 -6.78 -19.70
C ASP A 195 -11.48 -8.02 -20.22
N LYS A 196 -10.83 -7.90 -21.37
CA LYS A 196 -10.04 -8.99 -21.95
C LYS A 196 -8.90 -9.42 -21.03
N PHE A 197 -8.32 -8.47 -20.29
CA PHE A 197 -7.27 -8.74 -19.33
C PHE A 197 -7.76 -9.63 -18.19
N ILE A 198 -8.85 -9.25 -17.52
CA ILE A 198 -9.40 -10.05 -16.41
C ILE A 198 -10.03 -11.36 -16.92
N ASP A 199 -10.65 -11.37 -18.09
CA ASP A 199 -11.19 -12.62 -18.68
C ASP A 199 -10.09 -13.65 -18.96
N ALA A 200 -8.86 -13.20 -19.26
CA ALA A 200 -7.72 -14.07 -19.51
C ALA A 200 -7.03 -14.58 -18.23
N TYR A 201 -6.86 -13.72 -17.22
CA TYR A 201 -6.08 -14.05 -16.01
C TYR A 201 -6.93 -14.42 -14.79
N GLY A 202 -8.22 -14.11 -14.78
CA GLY A 202 -9.11 -14.28 -13.62
C GLY A 202 -8.89 -13.20 -12.55
N ASN A 203 -7.67 -13.08 -12.04
CA ASN A 203 -7.23 -12.02 -11.13
C ASN A 203 -6.19 -11.12 -11.82
N ALA A 204 -6.02 -9.88 -11.36
CA ALA A 204 -4.91 -9.05 -11.82
C ALA A 204 -3.60 -9.58 -11.21
N PRO A 205 -2.65 -10.10 -12.02
CA PRO A 205 -1.44 -10.74 -11.49
C PRO A 205 -0.52 -9.75 -10.76
N ALA A 206 0.09 -10.20 -9.66
CA ALA A 206 1.01 -9.41 -8.86
C ALA A 206 2.18 -8.85 -9.71
N ASP A 207 2.78 -9.70 -10.56
CA ASP A 207 3.92 -9.32 -11.42
C ASP A 207 3.55 -8.22 -12.43
N PHE A 208 2.33 -8.26 -12.95
CA PHE A 208 1.83 -7.23 -13.86
C PHE A 208 1.72 -5.88 -13.13
N LEU A 209 1.10 -5.87 -11.95
CA LEU A 209 0.96 -4.67 -11.13
C LEU A 209 2.33 -4.11 -10.74
N GLN A 210 3.24 -4.98 -10.31
CA GLN A 210 4.60 -4.61 -9.93
C GLN A 210 5.39 -4.02 -11.10
N SER A 211 5.26 -4.58 -12.30
CA SER A 211 5.90 -4.02 -13.50
C SER A 211 5.46 -2.58 -13.77
N GLY A 212 4.18 -2.27 -13.51
CA GLY A 212 3.65 -0.91 -13.55
C GLY A 212 4.37 0.02 -12.59
N PHE A 213 4.54 -0.38 -11.31
CA PHE A 213 5.24 0.43 -10.31
C PHE A 213 6.71 0.68 -10.66
N LEU A 214 7.42 -0.34 -11.16
CA LEU A 214 8.82 -0.21 -11.53
C LEU A 214 9.02 0.79 -12.67
N ILE A 215 8.18 0.73 -13.70
CA ILE A 215 8.31 1.55 -14.91
C ILE A 215 7.73 2.96 -14.71
N MET A 216 6.96 3.23 -13.66
CA MET A 216 6.52 4.61 -13.34
C MET A 216 7.69 5.56 -13.10
N LYS A 217 8.76 5.09 -12.45
CA LYS A 217 9.98 5.88 -12.18
C LYS A 217 11.23 5.06 -12.48
N PRO A 218 11.48 4.73 -13.75
CA PRO A 218 12.43 3.68 -14.12
C PRO A 218 13.86 4.05 -13.73
N VAL A 219 14.26 5.33 -13.86
CA VAL A 219 15.59 5.79 -13.43
C VAL A 219 15.74 5.65 -11.91
N GLN A 220 14.74 6.07 -11.13
CA GLN A 220 14.82 5.98 -9.67
C GLN A 220 14.82 4.52 -9.21
N ASN A 221 13.89 3.72 -9.72
CA ASN A 221 13.65 2.35 -9.27
C ASN A 221 14.70 1.35 -9.76
N LEU A 222 15.23 1.53 -10.98
CA LEU A 222 16.15 0.58 -11.62
C LEU A 222 17.61 1.02 -11.59
N VAL A 223 17.90 2.30 -11.34
CA VAL A 223 19.28 2.82 -11.36
C VAL A 223 19.64 3.50 -10.04
N SER A 224 18.99 4.63 -9.72
CA SER A 224 19.35 5.45 -8.55
C SER A 224 19.26 4.66 -7.23
N LYS A 225 18.28 3.77 -7.11
CA LYS A 225 18.11 2.88 -5.96
C LYS A 225 19.34 2.01 -5.71
N TYR A 226 19.87 1.36 -6.75
CA TYR A 226 21.02 0.46 -6.64
C TYR A 226 22.34 1.20 -6.48
N VAL A 227 22.47 2.39 -7.10
CA VAL A 227 23.60 3.29 -6.84
C VAL A 227 23.62 3.70 -5.37
N ASN A 228 22.50 4.18 -4.84
CA ASN A 228 22.38 4.59 -3.45
C ASN A 228 22.62 3.42 -2.47
N PHE A 229 22.16 2.21 -2.81
CA PHE A 229 22.47 0.99 -2.07
C PHE A 229 23.98 0.74 -2.02
N TYR A 230 24.64 0.71 -3.18
CA TYR A 230 26.07 0.50 -3.25
C TYR A 230 26.84 1.60 -2.51
N GLU A 231 26.39 2.85 -2.54
CA GLU A 231 27.01 3.96 -1.82
C GLU A 231 26.93 3.79 -0.29
N ASN A 232 25.85 3.19 0.22
CA ASN A 232 25.55 3.14 1.65
C ASN A 232 25.57 1.72 2.26
N VAL A 233 26.08 0.70 1.56
CA VAL A 233 26.11 -0.69 2.07
C VAL A 233 26.90 -0.87 3.38
N ASP A 234 27.77 0.08 3.71
CA ASP A 234 28.54 0.09 4.95
C ASP A 234 27.80 0.72 6.15
N ASN A 235 26.65 1.35 5.90
CA ASN A 235 25.78 1.90 6.93
C ASN A 235 24.69 0.87 7.29
N GLU A 236 24.83 0.24 8.45
CA GLU A 236 23.91 -0.81 8.92
C GLU A 236 22.47 -0.33 9.03
N ALA A 237 22.23 0.86 9.58
CA ALA A 237 20.87 1.41 9.72
C ALA A 237 20.22 1.72 8.35
N PHE A 238 21.00 2.19 7.38
CA PHE A 238 20.54 2.34 6.00
C PHE A 238 20.22 0.97 5.40
N LEU A 239 21.12 0.01 5.57
CA LEU A 239 21.02 -1.33 5.00
C LEU A 239 19.76 -2.05 5.49
N GLU A 240 19.53 -2.10 6.80
CA GLU A 240 18.32 -2.68 7.39
C GLU A 240 17.05 -2.06 6.81
N SER A 241 17.03 -0.74 6.72
CA SER A 241 15.88 0.01 6.18
C SER A 241 15.66 -0.25 4.69
N PHE A 242 16.75 -0.35 3.93
CA PHE A 242 16.71 -0.66 2.50
C PHE A 242 16.15 -2.06 2.28
N LEU A 243 16.65 -3.05 3.03
CA LEU A 243 16.22 -4.43 2.95
C LEU A 243 14.77 -4.62 3.39
N ALA A 244 14.32 -3.94 4.45
CA ALA A 244 12.91 -3.95 4.84
C ALA A 244 12.00 -3.44 3.72
N MET A 245 12.40 -2.33 3.06
CA MET A 245 11.66 -1.77 1.94
C MET A 245 11.68 -2.71 0.72
N GLU A 246 12.83 -3.31 0.39
CA GLU A 246 12.93 -4.28 -0.71
C GLU A 246 12.08 -5.52 -0.43
N LYS A 247 12.04 -6.01 0.83
CA LYS A 247 11.16 -7.11 1.23
C LYS A 247 9.70 -6.77 0.93
N TRP A 248 9.25 -5.56 1.30
CA TRP A 248 7.90 -5.10 0.96
C TRP A 248 7.65 -4.94 -0.54
N LEU A 249 8.59 -4.33 -1.27
CA LEU A 249 8.49 -4.11 -2.71
C LEU A 249 8.43 -5.41 -3.53
N ASN A 250 8.95 -6.51 -2.98
CA ASN A 250 8.93 -7.82 -3.64
C ASN A 250 7.83 -8.74 -3.13
N ASP A 251 7.14 -8.39 -2.04
CA ASP A 251 6.04 -9.14 -1.45
C ASP A 251 4.68 -8.67 -2.01
N ASN A 252 4.57 -8.79 -3.32
CA ASN A 252 3.41 -8.36 -4.10
C ASN A 252 2.30 -9.42 -4.05
N ILE A 253 1.04 -8.96 -4.06
CA ILE A 253 -0.14 -9.82 -4.08
C ILE A 253 -1.03 -9.50 -5.28
N PRO A 254 -1.76 -10.49 -5.83
CA PRO A 254 -2.74 -10.24 -6.88
C PRO A 254 -3.93 -9.43 -6.35
N VAL A 255 -4.68 -8.81 -7.26
CA VAL A 255 -5.97 -8.17 -6.95
C VAL A 255 -7.10 -8.99 -7.56
N ALA A 256 -8.20 -9.15 -6.81
CA ALA A 256 -9.39 -9.83 -7.30
C ALA A 256 -9.89 -9.20 -8.62
N GLY A 257 -10.27 -10.05 -9.57
CA GLY A 257 -10.55 -9.65 -10.95
C GLY A 257 -11.62 -8.58 -11.10
N GLU A 258 -12.81 -8.82 -10.54
CA GLU A 258 -13.95 -7.93 -10.75
C GLU A 258 -13.76 -6.57 -10.07
N VAL A 259 -13.22 -6.51 -8.84
CA VAL A 259 -12.91 -5.21 -8.22
C VAL A 259 -11.85 -4.44 -9.01
N TYR A 260 -10.84 -5.11 -9.58
CA TYR A 260 -9.85 -4.45 -10.44
C TYR A 260 -10.52 -3.91 -11.72
N ARG A 261 -11.36 -4.73 -12.37
CA ARG A 261 -12.12 -4.36 -13.56
C ARG A 261 -13.00 -3.13 -13.31
N GLU A 262 -13.77 -3.14 -12.22
CA GLU A 262 -14.62 -2.02 -11.82
C GLU A 262 -13.81 -0.77 -11.47
N PHE A 263 -12.70 -0.91 -10.74
CA PHE A 263 -11.87 0.23 -10.37
C PHE A 263 -11.28 0.92 -11.61
N ILE A 264 -10.78 0.15 -12.57
CA ILE A 264 -10.26 0.71 -13.84
C ILE A 264 -11.40 1.34 -14.65
N LYS A 265 -12.50 0.63 -14.88
CA LYS A 265 -13.62 1.15 -15.68
C LYS A 265 -14.24 2.38 -15.07
N TYR A 266 -14.68 2.28 -13.82
CA TYR A 266 -15.49 3.32 -13.22
C TYR A 266 -14.66 4.52 -12.80
N LEU A 267 -13.40 4.34 -12.44
CA LEU A 267 -12.56 5.45 -11.97
C LEU A 267 -11.60 5.92 -13.05
N TYR A 268 -10.66 5.07 -13.49
CA TYR A 268 -9.65 5.50 -14.47
C TYR A 268 -10.24 5.89 -15.82
N GLN A 269 -11.21 5.14 -16.34
CA GLN A 269 -11.74 5.34 -17.70
C GLN A 269 -12.94 6.29 -17.74
N GLU A 270 -13.84 6.20 -16.75
CA GLU A 270 -15.11 6.92 -16.76
C GLU A 270 -15.23 8.00 -15.66
N ASN A 271 -14.30 8.02 -14.71
CA ASN A 271 -14.22 8.97 -13.60
C ASN A 271 -15.55 9.19 -12.85
N GLN A 272 -16.33 8.11 -12.71
CA GLN A 272 -17.72 8.13 -12.26
C GLN A 272 -17.89 8.68 -10.83
N LEU A 273 -16.87 8.58 -9.98
CA LEU A 273 -16.94 9.02 -8.58
C LEU A 273 -17.10 10.55 -8.46
N VAL A 274 -16.28 11.33 -9.17
CA VAL A 274 -16.36 12.80 -9.16
C VAL A 274 -17.43 13.33 -10.13
N GLU A 275 -17.83 12.52 -11.10
CA GLU A 275 -18.90 12.82 -12.05
C GLU A 275 -20.30 12.51 -11.49
N ASP A 276 -20.42 12.12 -10.22
CA ASP A 276 -21.68 11.76 -9.55
C ASP A 276 -22.47 10.64 -10.26
N LYS A 277 -21.78 9.75 -10.98
CA LYS A 277 -22.36 8.64 -11.75
C LYS A 277 -22.20 7.28 -11.08
N LEU A 278 -21.25 7.16 -10.15
CA LEU A 278 -20.92 5.89 -9.53
C LEU A 278 -22.10 5.35 -8.72
N LYS A 279 -22.39 4.07 -8.90
CA LYS A 279 -23.36 3.32 -8.08
C LYS A 279 -22.73 2.05 -7.57
N ILE A 280 -22.91 1.78 -6.29
CA ILE A 280 -22.49 0.52 -5.65
C ILE A 280 -23.76 -0.18 -5.16
N ASN A 281 -24.02 -1.39 -5.68
CA ASN A 281 -25.25 -2.15 -5.42
C ASN A 281 -26.52 -1.31 -5.61
N GLY A 282 -26.56 -0.55 -6.72
CA GLY A 282 -27.68 0.32 -7.10
C GLY A 282 -27.78 1.64 -6.32
N LYS A 283 -27.04 1.82 -5.22
CA LYS A 283 -27.03 3.07 -4.44
C LYS A 283 -26.05 4.07 -5.04
N PRO A 284 -26.46 5.32 -5.30
CA PRO A 284 -25.54 6.38 -5.72
C PRO A 284 -24.46 6.65 -4.66
N VAL A 285 -23.23 6.88 -5.11
CA VAL A 285 -22.11 7.29 -4.25
C VAL A 285 -21.78 8.73 -4.58
N HIS A 286 -22.18 9.66 -3.71
CA HIS A 286 -21.89 11.09 -3.88
C HIS A 286 -20.93 11.56 -2.80
N LEU A 287 -19.79 12.13 -3.20
CA LEU A 287 -18.79 12.63 -2.25
C LEU A 287 -19.33 13.74 -1.34
N LYS A 288 -20.35 14.50 -1.80
CA LYS A 288 -21.04 15.51 -0.99
C LYS A 288 -21.76 14.93 0.23
N ASP A 289 -22.00 13.62 0.27
CA ASP A 289 -22.66 12.95 1.38
C ASP A 289 -21.69 12.63 2.54
N ILE A 290 -20.38 12.80 2.33
CA ILE A 290 -19.37 12.81 3.41
C ILE A 290 -19.59 14.07 4.26
N LYS A 291 -20.00 13.88 5.52
CA LYS A 291 -20.30 14.99 6.47
C LYS A 291 -19.25 15.17 7.56
N CYS A 292 -18.37 14.20 7.75
CA CYS A 292 -17.29 14.29 8.71
C CYS A 292 -16.13 15.18 8.20
N PRO A 293 -15.23 15.63 9.08
CA PRO A 293 -13.96 16.22 8.66
C PRO A 293 -13.15 15.26 7.77
N VAL A 294 -12.43 15.84 6.80
CA VAL A 294 -11.55 15.13 5.86
C VAL A 294 -10.15 15.72 5.91
N LEU A 295 -9.12 14.87 6.01
CA LEU A 295 -7.70 15.23 5.94
C LEU A 295 -7.01 14.57 4.73
#